data_AF-A0A8H6UUP5-F1
#
_entry.id   AF-A0A8H6UUP5-F1
#
_cell.length_a   1.000
_cell.length_b   1.000
_cell.length_c   1.000
_cell.angle_alpha   90.00
_cell.angle_beta   90.00
_cell.angle_gamma   90.00
#
_symmetry.space_group_name_H-M   'P 1'
#
loop_
_entity.id
_entity.type
_entity.pdbx_description
1 polymer ?
#
loop_
_entity_poly.entity_id
_entity_poly.type
_entity_poly.pdbx_seq_one_letter_code
_entity_poly.pdbx_strand_id
1 'polypeptide(L)'
;MAPTIPSAKLTLSCPLFAADFDPRNHGFLLVGGGGVMRSSQIVALILDPEALANFESRRGTQALLDTSKRSEISEVVDIELSRDEDSVTSLAAANASDGSVIALAGINSSVAEQKRNNNQHLRSFQIDYPPRKRRSASVSGEEAGTLKENITPGKTTALARVSLFRTKESKESKAGADTYQRILRLSPWKDADAPRVAAIATGLAPSGEIVFFKVTPTPTEADVIGRIRLNGEEEAEDVDIIDLEDDGKYKVAYTNGNDVFICEISSQTRSNTSPDVQCVYSTPLPEKGPRTRPKFRALRFLSCTTLLLLQNAPNRNGCELLILNLRPSKDRPSGFIVRRKKLRKSIKIGLVQERAMASSGRIQPYETSTRSQ
;
A
#
# COMPACT_ATOMS: atom_id res chain seq x y z
N MET A 1 -3.12 20.31 29.16
CA MET A 1 -3.19 18.85 28.91
C MET A 1 -3.06 18.61 27.41
N ALA A 2 -2.42 17.52 26.98
CA ALA A 2 -2.46 17.17 25.55
C ALA A 2 -3.90 16.79 25.17
N PRO A 3 -4.40 17.21 24.00
CA PRO A 3 -5.76 16.86 23.58
C PRO A 3 -5.92 15.34 23.50
N THR A 4 -7.02 14.82 24.04
CA THR A 4 -7.39 13.41 23.92
C THR A 4 -7.68 13.10 22.46
N ILE A 5 -6.94 12.15 21.88
CA ILE A 5 -7.16 11.66 20.53
C ILE A 5 -8.08 10.45 20.64
N PRO A 6 -9.31 10.48 20.08
CA PRO A 6 -10.17 9.31 20.03
C PRO A 6 -9.46 8.13 19.35
N SER A 7 -9.60 6.94 19.91
CA SER A 7 -8.98 5.73 19.37
C SER A 7 -9.89 4.52 19.58
N ALA A 8 -9.92 3.63 18.61
CA ALA A 8 -10.60 2.35 18.66
C ALA A 8 -9.63 1.22 18.28
N LYS A 9 -9.93 -0.01 18.71
CA LYS A 9 -9.08 -1.18 18.45
C LYS A 9 -9.95 -2.38 18.09
N LEU A 10 -9.61 -3.01 16.97
CA LEU A 10 -10.11 -4.31 16.55
C LEU A 10 -8.93 -5.29 16.45
N THR A 11 -9.15 -6.55 16.82
CA THR A 11 -8.15 -7.61 16.67
C THR A 11 -8.64 -8.59 15.62
N LEU A 12 -7.86 -8.74 14.54
CA LEU A 12 -8.14 -9.70 13.47
C LEU A 12 -7.36 -11.00 13.69
N SER A 13 -7.81 -12.09 13.05
CA SER A 13 -7.25 -13.43 13.23
C SER A 13 -5.86 -13.63 12.63
N CYS A 14 -5.42 -12.75 11.73
CA CYS A 14 -4.13 -12.85 11.07
C CYS A 14 -3.27 -11.57 11.22
N PRO A 15 -1.95 -11.69 11.06
CA PRO A 15 -1.09 -10.52 10.89
C PRO A 15 -1.52 -9.69 9.67
N LEU A 16 -1.48 -8.37 9.81
CA LEU A 16 -1.78 -7.42 8.71
C LEU A 16 -0.48 -6.91 8.12
N PHE A 17 -0.43 -6.88 6.78
CA PHE A 17 0.72 -6.40 6.02
C PHE A 17 0.41 -5.15 5.22
N ALA A 18 -0.85 -4.94 4.83
CA ALA A 18 -1.29 -3.81 4.05
C ALA A 18 -2.64 -3.26 4.53
N ALA A 19 -2.85 -1.96 4.33
CA ALA A 19 -4.11 -1.30 4.57
C ALA A 19 -4.23 -0.09 3.64
N ASP A 20 -5.43 0.20 3.16
CA ASP A 20 -5.72 1.38 2.36
C ASP A 20 -7.15 1.86 2.61
N PHE A 21 -7.34 3.17 2.69
CA PHE A 21 -8.68 3.73 2.83
C PHE A 21 -9.37 3.73 1.47
N ASP A 22 -10.68 3.51 1.51
CA ASP A 22 -11.49 3.84 0.36
C ASP A 22 -11.42 5.35 0.10
N PRO A 23 -11.01 5.78 -1.12
CA PRO A 23 -10.82 7.19 -1.41
C PRO A 23 -12.13 7.98 -1.54
N ARG A 24 -13.26 7.32 -1.82
CA ARG A 24 -14.58 7.96 -1.93
C ARG A 24 -15.37 7.88 -0.63
N ASN A 25 -15.10 6.85 0.18
CA ASN A 25 -15.75 6.64 1.46
C ASN A 25 -14.74 6.31 2.56
N HIS A 26 -14.10 7.33 3.12
CA HIS A 26 -13.11 7.20 4.20
C HIS A 26 -13.67 6.56 5.49
N GLY A 27 -14.98 6.31 5.57
CA GLY A 27 -15.56 5.45 6.60
C GLY A 27 -15.18 3.98 6.45
N PHE A 28 -14.64 3.56 5.31
CA PHE A 28 -14.19 2.19 5.09
C PHE A 28 -12.67 2.09 4.92
N LEU A 29 -12.09 1.11 5.61
CA LEU A 29 -10.68 0.77 5.56
C LEU A 29 -10.52 -0.66 5.05
N LEU A 30 -9.86 -0.83 3.92
CA LEU A 30 -9.42 -2.14 3.46
C LEU A 30 -8.17 -2.53 4.24
N VAL A 31 -8.13 -3.76 4.74
CA VAL A 31 -6.94 -4.35 5.35
C VAL A 31 -6.68 -5.71 4.72
N GLY A 32 -5.41 -6.08 4.62
CA GLY A 32 -5.00 -7.36 4.07
C GLY A 32 -3.77 -7.90 4.75
N GLY A 33 -3.74 -9.20 4.94
CA GLY A 33 -2.56 -9.89 5.39
C GLY A 33 -2.72 -11.39 5.32
N GLY A 34 -2.11 -12.07 6.28
CA GLY A 34 -2.09 -13.51 6.32
C GLY A 34 -0.86 -14.01 7.07
N GLY A 35 -0.75 -15.32 7.20
CA GLY A 35 0.41 -15.94 7.80
C GLY A 35 0.19 -17.41 8.02
N VAL A 36 1.26 -18.18 7.85
CA VAL A 36 1.31 -19.56 8.31
C VAL A 36 1.49 -19.55 9.83
N MET A 37 0.67 -20.36 10.49
CA MET A 37 0.67 -20.59 11.93
C MET A 37 2.08 -20.97 12.42
N ARG A 38 2.61 -20.31 13.45
CA ARG A 38 3.82 -20.78 14.13
C ARG A 38 3.48 -22.01 14.97
N SER A 39 4.41 -22.96 15.10
CA SER A 39 4.20 -24.22 15.83
C SER A 39 3.67 -24.05 17.27
N SER A 40 3.99 -22.93 17.93
CA SER A 40 3.49 -22.61 19.27
C SER A 40 2.01 -22.18 19.31
N GLN A 41 1.46 -21.60 18.25
CA GLN A 41 0.03 -21.29 18.14
C GLN A 41 -0.80 -22.55 17.82
N ILE A 42 -0.21 -23.51 17.09
CA ILE A 42 -0.82 -24.82 16.82
C ILE A 42 -1.13 -25.54 18.14
N VAL A 43 -0.20 -25.54 19.09
CA VAL A 43 -0.39 -26.20 20.40
C VAL A 43 -1.53 -25.59 21.21
N ALA A 44 -1.73 -24.27 21.15
CA ALA A 44 -2.84 -23.60 21.84
C ALA A 44 -4.21 -23.87 21.19
N LEU A 45 -4.25 -24.07 19.87
CA LEU A 45 -5.47 -24.33 19.11
C LEU A 45 -5.85 -25.83 19.03
N ILE A 46 -4.90 -26.75 19.23
CA ILE A 46 -5.19 -28.19 19.41
C ILE A 46 -6.07 -28.46 20.65
N LEU A 47 -6.05 -27.58 21.64
CA LEU A 47 -6.88 -27.69 22.84
C LEU A 47 -8.34 -27.23 22.63
N ASP A 48 -8.67 -26.64 21.47
CA ASP A 48 -10.02 -26.21 21.11
C ASP A 48 -10.30 -26.51 19.63
N PRO A 49 -10.93 -27.66 19.32
CA PRO A 49 -11.21 -28.11 17.96
C PRO A 49 -12.12 -27.15 17.16
N GLU A 50 -13.03 -26.42 17.82
CA GLU A 50 -13.88 -25.43 17.16
C GLU A 50 -13.09 -24.16 16.80
N ALA A 51 -12.19 -23.73 17.68
CA ALA A 51 -11.29 -22.63 17.39
C ALA A 51 -10.29 -22.99 16.28
N LEU A 52 -9.82 -24.25 16.21
CA LEU A 52 -8.98 -24.73 15.12
C LEU A 52 -9.72 -24.73 13.77
N ALA A 53 -10.96 -25.24 13.72
CA ALA A 53 -11.77 -25.23 12.50
C ALA A 53 -12.08 -23.80 12.01
N ASN A 54 -12.44 -22.89 12.92
CA ASN A 54 -12.68 -21.48 12.60
C ASN A 54 -11.40 -20.72 12.20
N PHE A 55 -10.25 -21.09 12.77
CA PHE A 55 -8.96 -20.50 12.44
C PHE A 55 -8.39 -21.01 11.11
N GLU A 56 -8.52 -22.31 10.84
CA GLU A 56 -8.10 -22.94 9.59
C GLU A 56 -8.91 -22.44 8.38
N SER A 57 -10.17 -22.03 8.59
CA SER A 57 -10.99 -21.38 7.56
C SER A 57 -10.56 -19.93 7.24
N ARG A 58 -9.70 -19.29 8.05
CA ARG A 58 -9.34 -17.86 7.93
C ARG A 58 -7.86 -17.62 7.61
N ARG A 59 -7.19 -18.59 6.98
CA ARG A 59 -5.79 -18.45 6.57
C ARG A 59 -5.69 -17.58 5.32
N GLY A 60 -5.48 -16.28 5.54
CA GLY A 60 -5.36 -15.26 4.49
C GLY A 60 -6.66 -14.48 4.35
N THR A 61 -6.87 -13.50 5.21
CA THR A 61 -8.06 -12.64 5.16
C THR A 61 -7.68 -11.25 4.65
N GLN A 62 -8.44 -10.79 3.68
CA GLN A 62 -8.64 -9.35 3.50
C GLN A 62 -9.96 -9.01 4.17
N ALA A 63 -10.04 -7.86 4.82
CA ALA A 63 -11.27 -7.43 5.46
C ALA A 63 -11.59 -6.00 5.07
N LEU A 64 -12.88 -5.72 4.88
CA LEU A 64 -13.39 -4.37 4.85
C LEU A 64 -13.84 -4.00 6.25
N LEU A 65 -13.24 -2.95 6.82
CA LEU A 65 -13.57 -2.46 8.16
C LEU A 65 -14.37 -1.17 8.06
N ASP A 66 -15.44 -1.05 8.86
CA ASP A 66 -16.13 0.21 9.11
C ASP A 66 -15.40 0.96 10.22
N THR A 67 -15.01 2.20 9.90
CA THR A 67 -14.30 3.17 10.72
C THR A 67 -15.03 4.52 10.76
N SER A 68 -16.27 4.57 10.26
CA SER A 68 -17.09 5.78 10.16
C SER A 68 -17.34 6.45 11.52
N LYS A 69 -17.25 5.69 12.61
CA LYS A 69 -17.34 6.17 13.99
C LYS A 69 -15.97 6.23 14.64
N ARG A 70 -15.63 7.36 15.26
CA ARG A 70 -14.31 7.59 15.88
C ARG A 70 -13.95 6.64 17.04
N SER A 71 -14.94 6.00 17.66
CA SER A 71 -14.78 5.16 18.86
C SER A 71 -15.03 3.67 18.59
N GLU A 72 -15.31 3.29 17.34
CA GLU A 72 -15.70 1.93 16.99
C GLU A 72 -15.03 1.52 15.68
N ILE A 73 -14.57 0.27 15.60
CA ILE A 73 -14.10 -0.35 14.36
C ILE A 73 -14.74 -1.72 14.31
N SER A 74 -15.45 -2.02 13.23
CA SER A 74 -16.14 -3.30 13.04
C SER A 74 -15.83 -3.91 11.69
N GLU A 75 -15.78 -5.23 11.62
CA GLU A 75 -15.64 -5.96 10.37
C GLU A 75 -16.96 -5.98 9.61
N VAL A 76 -16.90 -5.74 8.31
CA VAL A 76 -18.07 -5.58 7.43
C VAL A 76 -18.15 -6.71 6.43
N VAL A 77 -17.00 -7.06 5.84
CA VAL A 77 -16.84 -8.12 4.85
C VAL A 77 -15.52 -8.81 5.11
N ASP A 78 -15.54 -10.14 5.18
CA ASP A 78 -14.35 -10.99 5.12
C ASP A 78 -14.16 -11.46 3.67
N ILE A 79 -12.91 -11.46 3.20
CA ILE A 79 -12.52 -11.92 1.87
C ILE A 79 -11.68 -13.17 2.07
N GLU A 80 -12.31 -14.31 1.81
CA GLU A 80 -11.64 -15.60 1.86
C GLU A 80 -10.74 -15.76 0.64
N LEU A 81 -9.43 -15.86 0.89
CA LEU A 81 -8.44 -16.19 -0.13
C LEU A 81 -8.30 -17.70 -0.27
N SER A 82 -7.75 -18.15 -1.41
CA SER A 82 -7.42 -19.55 -1.59
C SER A 82 -6.37 -19.99 -0.58
N ARG A 83 -6.57 -21.18 0.01
CA ARG A 83 -5.67 -21.76 1.01
C ARG A 83 -4.29 -22.11 0.47
N ASP A 84 -4.20 -22.29 -0.85
CA ASP A 84 -2.96 -22.68 -1.53
C ASP A 84 -2.15 -21.47 -2.03
N GLU A 85 -2.72 -20.26 -1.97
CA GLU A 85 -2.07 -19.02 -2.38
C GLU A 85 -1.28 -18.39 -1.23
N ASP A 86 -0.39 -17.45 -1.55
CA ASP A 86 0.38 -16.73 -0.54
C ASP A 86 -0.49 -15.69 0.20
N SER A 87 0.07 -15.11 1.26
CA SER A 87 -0.58 -14.02 2.00
C SER A 87 -0.58 -12.71 1.20
N VAL A 88 -1.51 -11.81 1.55
CA VAL A 88 -1.54 -10.46 0.97
C VAL A 88 -0.32 -9.68 1.45
N THR A 89 0.46 -9.16 0.50
CA THR A 89 1.71 -8.42 0.78
C THR A 89 1.56 -6.92 0.51
N SER A 90 0.67 -6.56 -0.42
CA SER A 90 0.35 -5.18 -0.77
C SER A 90 -1.13 -5.07 -1.17
N LEU A 91 -1.77 -3.92 -0.94
CA LEU A 91 -3.21 -3.72 -1.13
C LEU A 91 -3.48 -2.24 -1.45
N ALA A 92 -4.45 -1.99 -2.32
CA ALA A 92 -4.97 -0.65 -2.58
C ALA A 92 -6.44 -0.67 -3.03
N ALA A 93 -7.19 0.36 -2.64
CA ALA A 93 -8.53 0.61 -3.15
C ALA A 93 -8.41 1.31 -4.52
N ALA A 94 -8.72 0.59 -5.60
CA ALA A 94 -8.48 1.01 -6.97
C ALA A 94 -9.57 1.93 -7.52
N ASN A 95 -10.83 1.52 -7.37
CA ASN A 95 -12.00 2.26 -7.80
C ASN A 95 -13.09 2.12 -6.74
N ALA A 96 -13.85 3.19 -6.50
CA ALA A 96 -14.96 3.16 -5.56
C ALA A 96 -16.23 3.74 -6.21
N SER A 97 -17.34 3.02 -6.03
CA SER A 97 -18.68 3.42 -6.44
C SER A 97 -19.53 3.73 -5.21
N ASP A 98 -20.84 3.97 -5.36
CA ASP A 98 -21.73 4.11 -4.20
C ASP A 98 -22.06 2.78 -3.52
N GLY A 99 -21.89 1.66 -4.23
CA GLY A 99 -22.31 0.32 -3.80
C GLY A 99 -21.17 -0.66 -3.57
N SER A 100 -19.96 -0.37 -4.07
CA SER A 100 -18.82 -1.27 -3.97
C SER A 100 -17.48 -0.57 -4.14
N VAL A 101 -16.42 -1.22 -3.67
CA VAL A 101 -15.02 -0.85 -3.90
C VAL A 101 -14.30 -1.98 -4.63
N ILE A 102 -13.47 -1.64 -5.60
CA ILE A 102 -12.55 -2.56 -6.25
C ILE A 102 -11.21 -2.48 -5.54
N ALA A 103 -10.74 -3.62 -5.06
CA ALA A 103 -9.44 -3.78 -4.43
C ALA A 103 -8.44 -4.42 -5.42
N LEU A 104 -7.23 -3.86 -5.49
CA LEU A 104 -6.09 -4.52 -6.10
C LEU A 104 -5.17 -5.03 -5.00
N ALA A 105 -4.67 -6.26 -5.13
CA ALA A 105 -3.84 -6.89 -4.10
C ALA A 105 -2.66 -7.67 -4.69
N GLY A 106 -1.50 -7.55 -4.04
CA GLY A 106 -0.34 -8.40 -4.27
C GLY A 106 -0.47 -9.71 -3.51
N ILE A 107 -0.73 -10.78 -4.23
CA ILE A 107 -0.92 -12.14 -3.71
C ILE A 107 -0.26 -13.09 -4.71
N ASN A 108 0.84 -13.71 -4.31
CA ASN A 108 1.51 -14.69 -5.15
C ASN A 108 0.65 -15.94 -5.35
N SER A 109 0.77 -16.56 -6.53
CA SER A 109 0.24 -17.90 -6.78
C SER A 109 0.83 -18.92 -5.79
N SER A 110 0.28 -20.14 -5.77
CA SER A 110 0.85 -21.23 -4.97
C SER A 110 2.31 -21.50 -5.29
N VAL A 111 3.06 -22.07 -4.33
CA VAL A 111 4.47 -22.47 -4.52
C VAL A 111 4.63 -23.40 -5.72
N ALA A 112 3.64 -24.26 -6.00
CA ALA A 112 3.65 -25.15 -7.15
C ALA A 112 3.57 -24.40 -8.49
N GLU A 113 2.71 -23.39 -8.57
CA GLU A 113 2.57 -22.55 -9.78
C GLU A 113 3.76 -21.60 -9.95
N GLN A 114 4.30 -21.06 -8.86
CA GLN A 114 5.54 -20.28 -8.90
C GLN A 114 6.72 -21.10 -9.45
N LYS A 115 6.89 -22.35 -9.01
CA LYS A 115 7.90 -23.29 -9.56
C LYS A 115 7.70 -23.62 -11.04
N ARG A 116 6.48 -23.46 -11.56
CA ARG A 116 6.16 -23.59 -12.99
C ARG A 116 6.31 -22.28 -13.75
N ASN A 117 6.88 -21.24 -13.12
CA ASN A 117 7.00 -19.90 -13.67
C ASN A 117 5.63 -19.28 -14.03
N ASN A 118 4.58 -19.63 -13.27
CA ASN A 118 3.22 -19.13 -13.43
C ASN A 118 2.77 -18.36 -12.18
N ASN A 119 3.51 -17.29 -11.84
CA ASN A 119 3.13 -16.40 -10.75
C ASN A 119 2.19 -15.30 -11.26
N GLN A 120 0.89 -15.52 -11.15
CA GLN A 120 -0.11 -14.47 -11.25
C GLN A 120 -0.12 -13.78 -9.90
N HIS A 121 0.57 -12.65 -9.75
CA HIS A 121 0.80 -12.03 -8.45
C HIS A 121 -0.17 -10.88 -8.14
N LEU A 122 -0.85 -10.32 -9.15
CA LEU A 122 -1.81 -9.23 -8.96
C LEU A 122 -3.23 -9.79 -9.04
N ARG A 123 -4.03 -9.48 -8.02
CA ARG A 123 -5.44 -9.89 -7.88
C ARG A 123 -6.34 -8.67 -7.86
N SER A 124 -7.53 -8.82 -8.40
CA SER A 124 -8.60 -7.82 -8.32
C SER A 124 -9.87 -8.42 -7.74
N PHE A 125 -10.50 -7.70 -6.82
CA PHE A 125 -11.73 -8.09 -6.15
C PHE A 125 -12.71 -6.91 -6.14
N GLN A 126 -13.99 -7.18 -6.39
CA GLN A 126 -15.07 -6.25 -6.05
C GLN A 126 -15.61 -6.63 -4.67
N ILE A 127 -15.76 -5.62 -3.82
CA ILE A 127 -16.26 -5.76 -2.45
C ILE A 127 -17.49 -4.86 -2.34
N ASP A 128 -18.66 -5.46 -2.19
CA ASP A 128 -19.90 -4.71 -2.06
C ASP A 128 -20.04 -4.14 -0.64
N TYR A 129 -20.43 -2.88 -0.52
CA TYR A 129 -20.74 -2.30 0.78
C TYR A 129 -22.03 -2.91 1.34
N PRO A 130 -22.16 -2.92 2.68
CA PRO A 130 -23.41 -3.28 3.31
C PRO A 130 -24.52 -2.32 2.83
N PRO A 131 -25.78 -2.79 2.70
CA PRO A 131 -26.89 -1.96 2.27
C PRO A 131 -27.01 -0.72 3.16
N ARG A 132 -26.96 0.48 2.56
CA ARG A 132 -27.23 1.72 3.30
C ARG A 132 -28.67 1.66 3.81
N LYS A 133 -28.88 1.82 5.13
CA LYS A 133 -30.23 2.04 5.68
C LYS A 133 -30.82 3.27 4.99
N ARG A 134 -31.80 3.06 4.11
CA ARG A 134 -32.62 4.16 3.62
C ARG A 134 -33.31 4.73 4.85
N ARG A 135 -33.00 5.97 5.23
CA ARG A 135 -33.91 6.76 6.05
C ARG A 135 -35.16 6.90 5.19
N SER A 136 -36.16 6.05 5.44
CA SER A 136 -37.50 6.30 4.96
C SER A 136 -37.87 7.70 5.46
N ALA A 137 -38.17 8.60 4.53
CA ALA A 137 -38.88 9.81 4.87
C ALA A 137 -40.16 9.35 5.57
N SER A 138 -40.24 9.66 6.86
CA SER A 138 -41.33 9.27 7.74
C SER A 138 -42.64 9.86 7.22
N VAL A 139 -43.48 9.01 6.65
CA VAL A 139 -44.94 9.18 6.76
C VAL A 139 -45.36 8.32 7.95
N SER A 140 -45.76 9.03 9.00
CA SER A 140 -46.58 8.64 10.15
C SER A 140 -46.60 7.18 10.62
N GLY A 141 -46.24 7.01 11.89
CA GLY A 141 -47.09 6.30 12.85
C GLY A 141 -46.95 4.79 12.96
N GLU A 142 -46.50 4.38 14.14
CA GLU A 142 -46.88 3.15 14.87
C GLU A 142 -45.99 1.90 14.77
N GLU A 143 -45.75 1.41 16.00
CA GLU A 143 -45.22 0.14 16.50
C GLU A 143 -43.75 -0.24 16.29
N ALA A 144 -43.01 -0.09 17.39
CA ALA A 144 -41.69 -0.64 17.66
C ALA A 144 -41.73 -2.17 17.73
N GLY A 145 -41.66 -2.82 16.58
CA GLY A 145 -41.27 -4.22 16.45
C GLY A 145 -39.74 -4.34 16.40
N THR A 146 -39.14 -4.99 17.40
CA THR A 146 -37.72 -5.33 17.47
C THR A 146 -37.33 -6.30 16.34
N LEU A 147 -37.14 -5.79 15.12
CA LEU A 147 -36.53 -6.55 14.04
C LEU A 147 -35.02 -6.63 14.30
N LYS A 148 -34.56 -7.79 14.76
CA LYS A 148 -33.16 -8.19 14.62
C LYS A 148 -32.87 -8.26 13.12
N GLU A 149 -32.44 -7.14 12.55
CA GLU A 149 -31.97 -7.09 11.16
C GLU A 149 -30.72 -7.97 11.06
N ASN A 150 -30.87 -9.10 10.39
CA ASN A 150 -29.74 -9.85 9.86
C ASN A 150 -29.06 -8.93 8.82
N ILE A 151 -28.03 -8.21 9.23
CA ILE A 151 -27.15 -7.48 8.32
C ILE A 151 -26.55 -8.55 7.41
N THR A 152 -27.02 -8.65 6.17
CA THR A 152 -26.39 -9.51 5.18
C THR A 152 -24.98 -8.98 4.98
N PRO A 153 -23.93 -9.77 5.26
CA PRO A 153 -22.55 -9.34 5.02
C PRO A 153 -22.39 -8.97 3.54
N GLY A 154 -21.62 -7.91 3.28
CA GLY A 154 -21.31 -7.51 1.91
C GLY A 154 -20.66 -8.67 1.14
N LYS A 155 -20.92 -8.75 -0.17
CA LYS A 155 -20.42 -9.84 -1.02
C LYS A 155 -19.06 -9.46 -1.60
N THR A 156 -18.16 -10.43 -1.67
CA THR A 156 -16.89 -10.29 -2.41
C THR A 156 -16.93 -11.11 -3.69
N THR A 157 -16.47 -10.52 -4.79
CA THR A 157 -16.40 -11.15 -6.11
C THR A 157 -14.99 -11.03 -6.66
N ALA A 158 -14.32 -12.14 -6.94
CA ALA A 158 -13.03 -12.14 -7.63
C ALA A 158 -13.22 -11.70 -9.09
N LEU A 159 -12.42 -10.73 -9.55
CA LEU A 159 -12.51 -10.15 -10.89
C LEU A 159 -11.40 -10.63 -11.82
N ALA A 160 -10.14 -10.53 -11.38
CA ALA A 160 -8.99 -10.82 -12.23
C ALA A 160 -7.79 -11.37 -11.44
N ARG A 161 -6.96 -12.13 -12.17
CA ARG A 161 -5.67 -12.67 -11.74
C ARG A 161 -4.68 -12.48 -12.89
N VAL A 162 -3.60 -11.75 -12.67
CA VAL A 162 -2.66 -11.41 -13.75
C VAL A 162 -1.21 -11.45 -13.26
N SER A 163 -0.30 -11.77 -14.19
CA SER A 163 1.14 -11.60 -14.03
C SER A 163 1.56 -10.40 -14.88
N LEU A 164 2.00 -9.33 -14.23
CA LEU A 164 2.52 -8.14 -14.90
C LEU A 164 4.04 -8.07 -14.82
N PHE A 165 4.71 -8.76 -13.91
CA PHE A 165 6.17 -8.81 -13.90
C PHE A 165 6.71 -9.66 -15.06
N ARG A 166 7.80 -9.20 -15.67
CA ARG A 166 8.49 -9.88 -16.77
C ARG A 166 9.68 -10.69 -16.32
N THR A 167 10.04 -10.63 -15.04
CA THR A 167 11.20 -11.33 -14.49
C THR A 167 11.03 -12.84 -14.69
N LYS A 168 11.60 -13.35 -15.78
CA LYS A 168 11.76 -14.78 -16.01
C LYS A 168 12.96 -15.21 -15.18
N GLU A 169 12.77 -16.19 -14.30
CA GLU A 169 13.90 -16.94 -13.74
C GLU A 169 14.76 -17.41 -14.93
N SER A 170 16.02 -16.95 -15.01
CA SER A 170 16.96 -17.53 -15.96
C SER A 170 17.24 -18.96 -15.53
N LYS A 171 17.65 -19.83 -16.48
CA LYS A 171 18.06 -21.21 -16.14
C LYS A 171 19.22 -21.27 -15.12
N GLU A 172 19.88 -20.14 -14.88
CA GLU A 172 20.98 -19.96 -13.92
C GLU A 172 20.50 -19.42 -12.56
N SER A 173 19.36 -18.75 -12.48
CA SER A 173 18.72 -18.47 -11.19
C SER A 173 18.12 -19.77 -10.68
N LYS A 174 18.56 -20.19 -9.49
CA LYS A 174 18.03 -21.38 -8.80
C LYS A 174 16.50 -21.35 -8.87
N ALA A 175 15.91 -22.40 -9.43
CA ALA A 175 14.47 -22.60 -9.44
C ALA A 175 13.92 -22.42 -8.01
N GLY A 176 13.05 -21.42 -7.82
CA GLY A 176 12.52 -21.06 -6.50
C GLY A 176 13.06 -19.75 -5.94
N ALA A 177 13.17 -18.70 -6.76
CA ALA A 177 13.28 -17.37 -6.21
C ALA A 177 11.95 -17.04 -5.50
N ASP A 178 12.03 -16.68 -4.21
CA ASP A 178 10.88 -16.25 -3.38
C ASP A 178 10.36 -14.86 -3.81
N THR A 179 10.28 -14.60 -5.12
CA THR A 179 9.88 -13.31 -5.68
C THR A 179 8.42 -13.06 -5.36
N TYR A 180 8.13 -11.91 -4.74
CA TYR A 180 6.76 -11.49 -4.46
C TYR A 180 6.50 -10.04 -4.86
N GLN A 181 5.22 -9.67 -4.95
CA GLN A 181 4.83 -8.28 -5.15
C GLN A 181 4.94 -7.50 -3.83
N ARG A 182 6.03 -6.77 -3.65
CA ARG A 182 6.28 -6.00 -2.43
C ARG A 182 5.45 -4.72 -2.33
N ILE A 183 5.31 -4.01 -3.45
CA ILE A 183 4.68 -2.69 -3.49
C ILE A 183 3.46 -2.74 -4.40
N LEU A 184 2.40 -2.05 -3.96
CA LEU A 184 1.30 -1.59 -4.79
C LEU A 184 0.99 -0.15 -4.34
N ARG A 185 1.14 0.82 -5.23
CA ARG A 185 0.87 2.23 -4.99
C ARG A 185 0.06 2.78 -6.14
N LEU A 186 -1.03 3.47 -5.83
CA LEU A 186 -1.85 4.14 -6.83
C LEU A 186 -1.63 5.65 -6.74
N SER A 187 -1.83 6.35 -7.85
CA SER A 187 -1.90 7.82 -7.86
C SER A 187 -3.04 8.31 -6.97
N PRO A 188 -3.00 9.58 -6.52
CA PRO A 188 -4.08 10.17 -5.75
C PRO A 188 -5.42 10.01 -6.47
N TRP A 189 -6.49 9.84 -5.68
CA TRP A 189 -7.83 9.84 -6.22
C TRP A 189 -8.30 11.29 -6.43
N LYS A 190 -8.84 11.58 -7.61
CA LYS A 190 -9.46 12.87 -7.95
C LYS A 190 -10.98 12.72 -7.96
N ASP A 191 -11.46 12.01 -8.96
CA ASP A 191 -12.87 11.69 -9.15
C ASP A 191 -12.99 10.29 -9.81
N ALA A 192 -14.23 9.86 -10.08
CA ALA A 192 -14.50 8.52 -10.59
C ALA A 192 -14.12 8.32 -12.07
N ASP A 193 -14.02 9.39 -12.84
CA ASP A 193 -13.81 9.36 -14.29
C ASP A 193 -12.36 9.75 -14.68
N ALA A 194 -11.63 10.38 -13.76
CA ALA A 194 -10.25 10.75 -13.92
C ALA A 194 -9.38 9.51 -14.12
N PRO A 195 -8.42 9.54 -15.06
CA PRO A 195 -7.47 8.46 -15.19
C PRO A 195 -6.73 8.27 -13.86
N ARG A 196 -6.42 7.02 -13.56
CA ARG A 196 -5.60 6.65 -12.40
C ARG A 196 -4.55 5.66 -12.84
N VAL A 197 -3.36 5.79 -12.28
CA VAL A 197 -2.22 4.90 -12.58
C VAL A 197 -1.74 4.25 -11.30
N ALA A 198 -1.08 3.10 -11.46
CA ALA A 198 -0.51 2.34 -10.37
C ALA A 198 0.93 1.96 -10.68
N ALA A 199 1.70 1.78 -9.62
CA ALA A 199 3.01 1.17 -9.62
C ALA A 199 2.98 -0.08 -8.75
N ILE A 200 3.54 -1.18 -9.27
CA ILE A 200 3.89 -2.37 -8.49
C ILE A 200 5.39 -2.59 -8.56
N ALA A 201 5.97 -3.17 -7.50
CA ALA A 201 7.38 -3.53 -7.51
C ALA A 201 7.61 -4.91 -6.90
N THR A 202 8.61 -5.61 -7.41
CA THR A 202 9.04 -6.91 -6.88
C THR A 202 9.81 -6.76 -5.57
N GLY A 203 9.83 -7.83 -4.78
CA GLY A 203 10.76 -8.05 -3.67
C GLY A 203 11.33 -9.47 -3.75
N LEU A 204 12.56 -9.64 -3.28
CA LEU A 204 13.37 -10.87 -3.37
C LEU A 204 13.55 -11.40 -4.80
N ALA A 205 13.43 -10.52 -5.79
CA ALA A 205 13.63 -10.88 -7.18
C ALA A 205 15.13 -10.93 -7.54
N PRO A 206 15.57 -11.91 -8.35
CA PRO A 206 16.94 -11.93 -8.87
C PRO A 206 17.28 -10.70 -9.73
N SER A 207 16.27 -10.09 -10.35
CA SER A 207 16.34 -8.79 -11.01
C SER A 207 15.04 -8.06 -10.69
N GLY A 208 15.15 -6.97 -9.91
CA GLY A 208 14.00 -6.19 -9.50
C GLY A 208 13.28 -5.52 -10.69
N GLU A 209 12.00 -5.25 -10.54
CA GLU A 209 11.20 -4.55 -11.55
C GLU A 209 10.17 -3.65 -10.86
N ILE A 210 9.97 -2.45 -11.42
CA ILE A 210 8.83 -1.57 -11.13
C ILE A 210 7.98 -1.51 -12.40
N VAL A 211 6.69 -1.85 -12.30
CA VAL A 211 5.75 -1.80 -13.42
C VAL A 211 4.72 -0.72 -13.17
N PHE A 212 4.53 0.16 -14.15
CA PHE A 212 3.49 1.16 -14.17
C PHE A 212 2.35 0.71 -15.08
N PHE A 213 1.12 0.85 -14.62
CA PHE A 213 -0.06 0.49 -15.41
C PHE A 213 -1.25 1.43 -15.15
N LYS A 214 -2.15 1.51 -16.11
CA LYS A 214 -3.44 2.18 -15.95
C LYS A 214 -4.33 1.33 -15.04
N VAL A 215 -4.94 1.95 -14.04
CA VAL A 215 -5.85 1.26 -13.12
C VAL A 215 -7.16 0.94 -13.85
N THR A 216 -7.51 -0.34 -13.85
CA THR A 216 -8.79 -0.86 -14.34
C THR A 216 -9.31 -1.93 -13.35
N PRO A 217 -10.61 -2.26 -13.38
CA PRO A 217 -11.15 -3.37 -12.58
C PRO A 217 -10.48 -4.71 -12.85
N THR A 218 -9.96 -4.91 -14.06
CA THR A 218 -9.34 -6.16 -14.50
C THR A 218 -8.03 -5.84 -15.23
N PRO A 219 -6.94 -5.54 -14.51
CA PRO A 219 -5.68 -5.14 -15.13
C PRO A 219 -5.11 -6.25 -16.02
N THR A 220 -4.54 -5.84 -17.15
CA THR A 220 -3.91 -6.72 -18.14
C THR A 220 -2.56 -6.16 -18.60
N GLU A 221 -1.79 -6.95 -19.35
CA GLU A 221 -0.53 -6.47 -19.96
C GLU A 221 -0.76 -5.29 -20.92
N ALA A 222 -1.95 -5.15 -21.51
CA ALA A 222 -2.29 -4.02 -22.38
C ALA A 222 -2.44 -2.69 -21.62
N ASP A 223 -2.62 -2.75 -20.30
CA ASP A 223 -2.72 -1.58 -19.42
C ASP A 223 -1.35 -1.08 -18.96
N VAL A 224 -0.26 -1.78 -19.28
CA VAL A 224 1.10 -1.38 -18.91
C VAL A 224 1.54 -0.14 -19.69
N ILE A 225 1.99 0.86 -18.95
CA ILE A 225 2.37 2.18 -19.47
C ILE A 225 3.88 2.47 -19.34
N GLY A 226 4.61 1.66 -18.56
CA GLY A 226 6.07 1.72 -18.46
C GLY A 226 6.64 0.70 -17.48
N ARG A 227 7.95 0.42 -17.60
CA ARG A 227 8.66 -0.55 -16.75
C ARG A 227 10.08 -0.10 -16.44
N ILE A 228 10.46 -0.10 -15.17
CA ILE A 228 11.85 0.14 -14.75
C ILE A 228 12.44 -1.20 -14.33
N ARG A 229 13.54 -1.59 -14.98
CA ARG A 229 14.35 -2.74 -14.55
C ARG A 229 15.38 -2.29 -13.53
N LEU A 230 15.38 -2.94 -12.38
CA LEU A 230 16.36 -2.73 -11.32
C LEU A 230 17.51 -3.74 -11.52
N ASN A 231 18.74 -3.26 -11.38
CA ASN A 231 19.93 -4.05 -11.74
C ASN A 231 20.48 -4.79 -10.52
N GLY A 232 20.96 -6.03 -10.74
CA GLY A 232 21.52 -6.86 -9.68
C GLY A 232 20.51 -7.11 -8.56
N GLU A 233 20.94 -6.94 -7.31
CA GLU A 233 20.12 -7.12 -6.09
C GLU A 233 19.35 -5.85 -5.69
N GLU A 234 19.16 -4.89 -6.61
CA GLU A 234 18.41 -3.67 -6.34
C GLU A 234 16.90 -3.95 -6.23
N GLU A 235 16.30 -3.40 -5.18
CA GLU A 235 14.86 -3.46 -4.93
C GLU A 235 14.31 -2.06 -4.66
N ALA A 236 13.06 -1.82 -5.06
CA ALA A 236 12.34 -0.64 -4.64
C ALA A 236 11.89 -0.81 -3.18
N GLU A 237 12.39 0.05 -2.29
CA GLU A 237 11.98 0.08 -0.89
C GLU A 237 10.61 0.73 -0.71
N ASP A 238 10.32 1.77 -1.51
CA ASP A 238 9.01 2.43 -1.59
C ASP A 238 8.84 3.17 -2.93
N VAL A 239 7.58 3.41 -3.32
CA VAL A 239 7.18 4.18 -4.50
C VAL A 239 6.04 5.11 -4.10
N ASP A 240 6.05 6.34 -4.62
CA ASP A 240 4.93 7.26 -4.54
C ASP A 240 4.66 7.95 -5.88
N ILE A 241 3.43 8.38 -6.07
CA ILE A 241 2.93 8.96 -7.32
C ILE A 241 2.16 10.22 -6.98
N ILE A 242 2.36 11.29 -7.75
CA ILE A 242 1.56 12.51 -7.66
C ILE A 242 1.14 12.96 -9.07
N ASP A 243 -0.06 13.52 -9.17
CA ASP A 243 -0.53 14.15 -10.39
C ASP A 243 0.35 15.35 -10.78
N LEU A 244 0.51 15.54 -12.09
CA LEU A 244 0.94 16.81 -12.65
C LEU A 244 -0.28 17.63 -13.09
N GLU A 245 -0.06 18.92 -13.36
CA GLU A 245 -1.15 19.82 -13.79
C GLU A 245 -1.75 19.39 -15.14
N ASP A 246 -0.97 18.71 -15.96
CA ASP A 246 -1.41 18.12 -17.22
C ASP A 246 -2.26 16.86 -16.98
N ASP A 247 -3.44 16.80 -17.62
CA ASP A 247 -4.32 15.64 -17.49
C ASP A 247 -3.63 14.34 -17.94
N GLY A 248 -3.76 13.31 -17.11
CA GLY A 248 -3.16 12.00 -17.34
C GLY A 248 -1.64 11.96 -17.33
N LYS A 249 -0.93 12.97 -16.78
CA LYS A 249 0.51 12.89 -16.48
C LYS A 249 0.78 12.83 -15.00
N TYR A 250 1.80 12.06 -14.63
CA TYR A 250 2.15 11.80 -13.25
C TYR A 250 3.66 11.88 -13.05
N LYS A 251 4.04 12.39 -11.90
CA LYS A 251 5.42 12.29 -11.41
C LYS A 251 5.50 11.14 -10.42
N VAL A 252 6.47 10.28 -10.63
CA VAL A 252 6.77 9.14 -9.78
C VAL A 252 8.06 9.42 -9.04
N ALA A 253 8.11 9.05 -7.76
CA ALA A 253 9.35 8.92 -7.02
C ALA A 253 9.47 7.49 -6.49
N TYR A 254 10.69 6.95 -6.50
CA TYR A 254 10.99 5.69 -5.82
C TYR A 254 12.36 5.75 -5.16
N THR A 255 12.60 4.85 -4.22
CA THR A 255 13.90 4.72 -3.56
C THR A 255 14.34 3.27 -3.50
N ASN A 256 15.63 3.04 -3.72
CA ASN A 256 16.28 1.74 -3.48
C ASN A 256 16.87 1.63 -2.06
N GLY A 257 16.53 2.58 -1.19
CA GLY A 257 17.04 2.73 0.15
C GLY A 257 18.27 3.63 0.26
N ASN A 258 19.14 3.72 -0.73
CA ASN A 258 20.28 4.63 -0.68
C ASN A 258 20.01 5.93 -1.45
N ASP A 259 19.33 5.79 -2.57
CA ASP A 259 19.10 6.82 -3.56
C ASP A 259 17.60 7.08 -3.74
N VAL A 260 17.27 8.29 -4.19
CA VAL A 260 15.92 8.70 -4.56
C VAL A 260 15.92 9.04 -6.04
N PHE A 261 14.99 8.43 -6.75
CA PHE A 261 14.83 8.59 -8.19
C PHE A 261 13.47 9.22 -8.48
N ILE A 262 13.39 9.96 -9.58
CA ILE A 262 12.12 10.44 -10.13
C ILE A 262 12.02 10.07 -11.61
N CYS A 263 10.79 9.91 -12.09
CA CYS A 263 10.47 9.86 -13.51
C CYS A 263 9.06 10.42 -13.73
N GLU A 264 8.71 10.62 -15.00
CA GLU A 264 7.36 11.00 -15.39
C GLU A 264 6.73 9.90 -16.26
N ILE A 265 5.44 9.66 -16.04
CA ILE A 265 4.65 8.68 -16.77
C ILE A 265 3.34 9.32 -17.22
N SER A 266 2.71 8.74 -18.25
CA SER A 266 1.38 9.15 -18.69
C SER A 266 0.43 7.98 -18.81
N SER A 267 -0.83 8.17 -18.41
CA SER A 267 -1.91 7.19 -18.58
C SER A 267 -2.28 6.95 -20.04
N GLN A 268 -1.82 7.79 -20.97
CA GLN A 268 -2.05 7.64 -22.41
C GLN A 268 -0.96 6.81 -23.09
N THR A 269 0.22 6.72 -22.47
CA THR A 269 1.32 5.89 -22.97
C THR A 269 0.92 4.42 -22.90
N ARG A 270 1.19 3.66 -23.96
CA ARG A 270 1.12 2.19 -23.94
C ARG A 270 2.48 1.66 -24.34
N SER A 271 3.33 1.41 -23.36
CA SER A 271 4.73 1.08 -23.60
C SER A 271 5.26 0.16 -22.52
N ASN A 272 6.19 -0.70 -22.93
CA ASN A 272 6.97 -1.52 -22.03
C ASN A 272 8.39 -0.98 -21.81
N THR A 273 8.68 0.20 -22.36
CA THR A 273 9.96 0.87 -22.22
C THR A 273 10.08 1.53 -20.86
N SER A 274 11.31 1.67 -20.37
CA SER A 274 11.58 2.47 -19.19
C SER A 274 11.29 3.94 -19.47
N PRO A 275 10.59 4.66 -18.55
CA PRO A 275 10.59 6.11 -18.58
C PRO A 275 12.02 6.65 -18.36
N ASP A 276 12.22 7.93 -18.62
CA ASP A 276 13.47 8.61 -18.26
C ASP A 276 13.56 8.74 -16.73
N VAL A 277 14.54 8.05 -16.14
CA VAL A 277 14.71 7.96 -14.69
C VAL A 277 15.92 8.78 -14.27
N GLN A 278 15.69 9.71 -13.34
CA GLN A 278 16.71 10.62 -12.84
C GLN A 278 16.97 10.36 -11.36
N CYS A 279 18.23 10.07 -10.99
CA CYS A 279 18.65 10.05 -9.59
C CYS A 279 18.76 11.49 -9.07
N VAL A 280 17.85 11.87 -8.16
CA VAL A 280 17.77 13.25 -7.64
C VAL A 280 18.48 13.43 -6.31
N TYR A 281 18.74 12.34 -5.57
CA TYR A 281 19.44 12.42 -4.30
C TYR A 281 20.08 11.07 -3.97
N SER A 282 21.34 11.09 -3.54
CA SER A 282 22.05 9.93 -3.02
C SER A 282 22.49 10.15 -1.58
N THR A 283 22.31 9.15 -0.73
CA THR A 283 22.80 9.22 0.65
C THR A 283 24.34 9.28 0.66
N PRO A 284 24.94 10.37 1.19
CA PRO A 284 26.39 10.54 1.19
C PRO A 284 27.10 9.40 1.91
N LEU A 285 28.28 9.04 1.42
CA LEU A 285 29.19 8.15 2.14
C LEU A 285 29.73 8.87 3.39
N PRO A 286 29.78 8.21 4.57
CA PRO A 286 30.49 8.76 5.71
C PRO A 286 31.97 8.94 5.37
N GLU A 287 32.52 10.14 5.58
CA GLU A 287 33.95 10.41 5.37
C GLU A 287 34.85 9.64 6.36
N LYS A 288 34.33 9.33 7.55
CA LYS A 288 35.01 8.56 8.61
C LYS A 288 34.02 7.63 9.31
N GLY A 289 34.46 6.41 9.64
CA GLY A 289 33.68 5.42 10.39
C GLY A 289 33.10 4.27 9.57
N PRO A 290 32.18 3.46 10.15
CA PRO A 290 31.60 2.30 9.48
C PRO A 290 30.90 2.70 8.17
N ARG A 291 31.15 1.97 7.09
CA ARG A 291 30.58 2.23 5.75
C ARG A 291 29.07 2.00 5.65
N THR A 292 28.39 1.69 6.76
CA THR A 292 26.97 1.41 6.78
C THR A 292 26.18 2.72 6.64
N ARG A 293 25.50 2.88 5.50
CA ARG A 293 24.70 4.07 5.21
C ARG A 293 23.32 3.99 5.88
N PRO A 294 22.75 5.12 6.34
CA PRO A 294 21.32 5.21 6.59
C PRO A 294 20.53 4.82 5.34
N LYS A 295 19.35 4.20 5.52
CA LYS A 295 18.50 3.76 4.41
C LYS A 295 17.15 4.46 4.44
N PHE A 296 16.73 5.02 3.32
CA PHE A 296 15.35 5.42 3.07
C PHE A 296 14.45 4.19 3.07
N ARG A 297 13.28 4.32 3.69
CA ARG A 297 12.31 3.22 3.86
C ARG A 297 10.93 3.57 3.38
N ALA A 298 10.62 4.86 3.32
CA ALA A 298 9.39 5.35 2.74
C ALA A 298 9.61 6.75 2.18
N LEU A 299 8.82 7.10 1.18
CA LEU A 299 8.73 8.45 0.64
C LEU A 299 7.30 8.82 0.31
N ARG A 300 6.93 10.09 0.49
CA ARG A 300 5.64 10.64 0.04
C ARG A 300 5.82 12.02 -0.56
N PHE A 301 5.15 12.30 -1.67
CA PHE A 301 5.04 13.67 -2.18
C PHE A 301 4.24 14.53 -1.21
N LEU A 302 4.81 15.68 -0.87
CA LEU A 302 4.08 16.80 -0.26
C LEU A 302 3.61 17.79 -1.33
N SER A 303 4.32 17.83 -2.45
CA SER A 303 3.96 18.53 -3.70
C SER A 303 4.78 17.93 -4.85
N CYS A 304 4.52 18.30 -6.10
CA CYS A 304 5.29 17.84 -7.27
C CYS A 304 6.78 18.25 -7.24
N THR A 305 7.19 19.06 -6.24
CA THR A 305 8.56 19.53 -6.06
C THR A 305 9.13 19.21 -4.67
N THR A 306 8.42 18.46 -3.82
CA THR A 306 8.86 18.20 -2.45
C THR A 306 8.45 16.81 -1.98
N LEU A 307 9.43 16.06 -1.46
CA LEU A 307 9.24 14.73 -0.88
C LEU A 307 9.48 14.75 0.63
N LEU A 308 8.64 14.06 1.37
CA LEU A 308 8.88 13.65 2.75
C LEU A 308 9.50 12.25 2.72
N LEU A 309 10.68 12.10 3.31
CA LEU A 309 11.43 10.83 3.36
C LEU A 309 11.48 10.32 4.79
N LEU A 310 11.29 9.02 4.98
CA LEU A 310 11.58 8.31 6.22
C LEU A 310 12.90 7.57 6.07
N GLN A 311 13.88 7.90 6.90
CA GLN A 311 15.20 7.29 6.88
C GLN A 311 15.50 6.57 8.19
N ASN A 312 16.00 5.34 8.09
CA ASN A 312 16.50 4.57 9.22
C ASN A 312 18.00 4.75 9.36
N ALA A 313 18.45 5.03 10.58
CA ALA A 313 19.85 4.99 10.92
C ALA A 313 20.38 3.54 10.88
N PRO A 314 21.67 3.34 10.61
CA PRO A 314 22.32 2.05 10.71
C PRO A 314 22.07 1.38 12.07
N ASN A 315 22.09 0.04 12.08
CA ASN A 315 22.03 -0.77 13.31
C ASN A 315 20.81 -0.50 14.20
N ARG A 316 19.67 -0.09 13.60
CA ARG A 316 18.42 0.17 14.33
C ARG A 316 18.58 1.28 15.39
N ASN A 317 19.48 2.24 15.14
CA ASN A 317 19.79 3.31 16.09
C ASN A 317 18.82 4.50 16.06
N GLY A 318 17.68 4.35 15.39
CA GLY A 318 16.63 5.36 15.30
C GLY A 318 16.29 5.73 13.87
N CYS A 319 15.36 6.67 13.74
CA CYS A 319 14.81 7.09 12.47
C CYS A 319 14.66 8.61 12.43
N GLU A 320 14.71 9.17 11.23
CA GLU A 320 14.42 10.58 11.00
C GLU A 320 13.52 10.79 9.79
N LEU A 321 12.77 11.89 9.84
CA LEU A 321 12.03 12.43 8.71
C LEU A 321 12.87 13.51 8.04
N LEU A 322 12.95 13.48 6.71
CA LEU A 322 13.65 14.48 5.93
C LEU A 322 12.69 15.10 4.91
N ILE A 323 12.87 16.39 4.62
CA ILE A 323 12.19 17.07 3.52
C ILE A 323 13.20 17.27 2.40
N LEU A 324 13.00 16.59 1.27
CA LEU A 324 13.78 16.71 0.05
C LEU A 324 13.06 17.67 -0.91
N ASN A 325 13.72 18.76 -1.29
CA ASN A 325 13.24 19.67 -2.32
C ASN A 325 13.85 19.26 -3.66
N LEU A 326 13.02 19.15 -4.68
CA LEU A 326 13.37 18.70 -6.03
C LEU A 326 13.65 19.87 -6.99
N ARG A 327 13.41 21.12 -6.58
CA ARG A 327 13.66 22.29 -7.44
C ARG A 327 15.16 22.48 -7.59
N PRO A 328 15.68 22.52 -8.83
CA PRO A 328 17.07 22.87 -9.04
C PRO A 328 17.30 24.33 -8.61
N SER A 329 18.48 24.60 -8.06
CA SER A 329 19.01 25.93 -7.79
C SER A 329 20.37 26.08 -8.47
N LYS A 330 20.83 27.31 -8.69
CA LYS A 330 22.16 27.59 -9.27
C LYS A 330 23.28 26.84 -8.55
N ASP A 331 23.16 26.67 -7.22
CA ASP A 331 24.15 25.99 -6.39
C ASP A 331 23.87 24.49 -6.20
N ARG A 332 22.67 24.01 -6.60
CA ARG A 332 22.18 22.64 -6.34
C ARG A 332 21.41 22.13 -7.56
N PRO A 333 22.10 21.50 -8.53
CA PRO A 333 21.46 21.03 -9.76
C PRO A 333 20.55 19.80 -9.54
N SER A 334 20.70 19.12 -8.40
CA SER A 334 19.88 17.99 -7.98
C SER A 334 19.09 18.30 -6.70
N GLY A 335 18.24 17.36 -6.29
CA GLY A 335 17.42 17.50 -5.10
C GLY A 335 18.26 17.65 -3.83
N PHE A 336 17.77 18.44 -2.87
CA PHE A 336 18.49 18.70 -1.62
C PHE A 336 17.60 18.69 -0.38
N ILE A 337 18.19 18.28 0.75
CA ILE A 337 17.48 18.23 2.03
C ILE A 337 17.35 19.65 2.59
N VAL A 338 16.11 20.07 2.84
CA VAL A 338 15.76 21.37 3.45
C VAL A 338 15.59 21.25 4.95
N ARG A 339 15.07 20.11 5.42
CA ARG A 339 14.78 19.90 6.85
C ARG A 339 14.99 18.45 7.26
N ARG A 340 15.40 18.26 8.51
CA ARG A 340 15.49 16.95 9.18
C ARG A 340 14.82 17.00 10.54
N LYS A 341 14.17 15.92 10.94
CA LYS A 341 13.56 15.75 12.26
C LYS A 341 13.75 14.31 12.73
N LYS A 342 14.57 14.13 13.77
CA LYS A 342 14.71 12.83 14.44
C LYS A 342 13.41 12.47 15.14
N LEU A 343 12.99 11.21 15.00
CA LEU A 343 11.87 10.65 15.73
C LEU A 343 12.27 10.35 17.18
N ARG A 344 11.27 10.04 18.02
CA ARG A 344 11.51 9.69 19.44
C ARG A 344 12.45 8.50 19.54
N LYS A 345 13.32 8.48 20.57
CA LYS A 345 14.34 7.43 20.79
C LYS A 345 13.77 6.01 20.92
N SER A 346 12.48 5.87 21.26
CA SER A 346 11.76 4.60 21.30
C SER A 346 11.49 4.02 19.91
N ILE A 347 11.47 4.85 18.87
CA ILE A 347 11.28 4.42 17.48
C ILE A 347 12.66 4.08 16.91
N LYS A 348 12.97 2.79 16.85
CA LYS A 348 14.27 2.27 16.39
C LYS A 348 14.34 2.06 14.87
N ILE A 349 13.19 1.75 14.26
CA ILE A 349 13.03 1.42 12.84
C ILE A 349 11.68 1.98 12.37
N GLY A 350 11.69 2.66 11.24
CA GLY A 350 10.52 3.01 10.46
C GLY A 350 10.36 1.96 9.36
N LEU A 351 9.16 1.37 9.26
CA LEU A 351 8.87 0.34 8.25
C LEU A 351 8.03 0.89 7.09
N VAL A 352 7.01 1.69 7.42
CA VAL A 352 6.11 2.36 6.47
C VAL A 352 5.69 3.70 7.08
N GLN A 353 5.46 4.72 6.26
CA GLN A 353 5.17 6.08 6.72
C GLN A 353 3.85 6.17 7.52
N GLU A 354 2.84 5.36 7.19
CA GLU A 354 1.57 5.30 7.95
C GLU A 354 1.79 4.90 9.43
N ARG A 355 2.68 3.93 9.69
CA ARG A 355 3.06 3.52 11.08
C ARG A 355 3.90 4.57 11.81
N ALA A 356 4.75 5.31 11.10
CA ALA A 356 5.62 6.32 11.70
C ALA A 356 4.84 7.59 12.13
N MET A 357 3.83 8.00 11.35
CA MET A 357 2.99 9.16 11.68
C MET A 357 2.13 8.91 12.92
N ALA A 358 1.53 7.72 13.05
CA ALA A 358 0.70 7.32 14.18
C ALA A 358 1.44 7.34 15.54
N SER A 359 2.75 7.04 15.54
CA SER A 359 3.58 7.07 16.76
C SER A 359 4.14 8.46 17.10
N SER A 360 4.05 9.44 16.17
CA SER A 360 4.68 10.75 16.33
C SER A 360 3.75 11.83 16.92
N GLY A 361 2.43 11.60 16.97
CA GLY A 361 1.47 12.34 17.80
C GLY A 361 1.43 13.87 17.63
N ARG A 362 1.98 14.45 16.55
CA ARG A 362 1.88 15.89 16.22
C ARG A 362 2.54 16.19 14.87
N ILE A 363 1.73 16.23 13.83
CA ILE A 363 1.91 17.14 12.70
C ILE A 363 0.51 17.61 12.33
N GLN A 364 0.12 18.79 12.81
CA GLN A 364 -1.06 19.49 12.26
C GLN A 364 -0.67 20.02 10.87
N PRO A 365 -1.49 19.83 9.83
CA PRO A 365 -1.36 20.61 8.61
C PRO A 365 -1.62 22.09 8.94
N TYR A 366 -0.78 22.97 8.40
CA TYR A 366 -1.00 24.42 8.47
C TYR A 366 -2.30 24.75 7.74
N GLU A 367 -3.31 25.20 8.48
CA GLU A 367 -4.45 25.90 7.89
C GLU A 367 -3.96 27.22 7.30
N THR A 368 -4.10 27.39 5.99
CA THR A 368 -4.01 28.69 5.33
C THR A 368 -5.21 29.52 5.77
N SER A 369 -5.01 30.37 6.78
CA SER A 369 -5.95 31.42 7.15
C SER A 369 -5.98 32.49 6.05
N THR A 370 -6.97 32.42 5.17
CA THR A 370 -7.44 33.57 4.40
C THR A 370 -8.08 34.56 5.37
N ARG A 371 -7.35 35.63 5.72
CA ARG A 371 -7.96 36.84 6.29
C ARG A 371 -8.38 37.74 5.15
N SER A 372 -9.68 37.83 4.92
CA SER A 372 -10.30 39.02 4.34
C SER A 372 -10.33 40.11 5.42
N GLN A 373 -9.70 41.24 5.11
CA GLN A 373 -10.23 42.59 5.24
C GLN A 373 -9.25 43.57 4.60
#